data_AF-A0A2D4ELA8-F1
#
_entry.id   AF-A0A2D4ELA8-F1
#
_cell.length_a   1.000
_cell.length_b   1.000
_cell.length_c   1.000
_cell.angle_alpha   90.00
_cell.angle_beta   90.00
_cell.angle_gamma   90.00
#
_symmetry.space_group_name_H-M   'P 1'
#
loop_
_entity.id
_entity.type
_entity.pdbx_description
1 polymer ?
#
loop_
_entity_poly.entity_id
_entity_poly.type
_entity_poly.pdbx_seq_one_letter_code
_entity_poly.pdbx_strand_id
1 'polypeptide(L)'
;MHYVVPYLRNHSAHNAPSYRACVQLLSSLSGYQYTRRAWKKEAFDLFMDANFFQMDASCVNHWRAIMDNLMTHDKTTFRDLMTRVAVAQSSSLNLFANRDVELEQRAMLLKRLAFAIFSSEVDQYQKYLPDIQERLVESLRLPQVPTLHSQVFLFFRVLLLRMSPQHLTSLWPTMITELVQVFLLMEQELTADEDISRTSGPSVAGLETTYTGGNGFSTSYNSQRWLNLYLSACKFLDLALALPSENLPQFQMYRWAFIPEASDDSGLEVRRQGTHQREFKPYVVRLAKLLRKRAKKNPEEDSSGRVLNWEPGHLLLTLCAVRSIEQLLPFFHVLSQVFNSKVTSRSIGHSGSPMLYPNSFPNKDIKMENQKAFSSKVRQKIEEMVEKDFLEGVIKT
;
A
#
# COMPACT_ATOMS: atom_id res chain seq x y z
N MET A 1 -4.68 -33.40 10.77
CA MET A 1 -5.11 -32.02 11.10
C MET A 1 -5.70 -31.85 12.49
N HIS A 2 -6.41 -32.83 13.06
CA HIS A 2 -7.03 -32.70 14.39
C HIS A 2 -6.07 -32.17 15.50
N TYR A 3 -4.82 -32.66 15.55
CA TYR A 3 -3.82 -32.23 16.53
C TYR A 3 -3.07 -30.94 16.17
N VAL A 4 -3.21 -30.44 14.93
CA VAL A 4 -2.46 -29.28 14.41
C VAL A 4 -3.31 -28.01 14.50
N VAL A 5 -4.59 -28.10 14.14
CA VAL A 5 -5.52 -26.95 14.08
C VAL A 5 -5.64 -26.17 15.40
N PRO A 6 -5.67 -26.79 16.61
CA PRO A 6 -5.73 -26.04 17.86
C PRO A 6 -4.58 -25.04 18.02
N TYR A 7 -3.36 -25.44 17.62
CA TYR A 7 -2.19 -24.56 17.64
C TYR A 7 -2.26 -23.48 16.57
N LEU A 8 -2.85 -23.77 15.40
CA LEU A 8 -3.02 -22.79 14.32
C LEU A 8 -4.13 -21.77 14.57
N ARG A 9 -5.05 -22.02 15.51
CA ARG A 9 -6.08 -21.05 15.95
C ARG A 9 -5.64 -20.17 17.11
N ASN A 10 -4.55 -20.54 17.78
CA ASN A 10 -4.07 -19.82 18.96
C ASN A 10 -2.96 -18.84 18.58
N HIS A 11 -3.27 -17.55 18.57
CA HIS A 11 -2.36 -16.47 18.19
C HIS A 11 -1.66 -15.81 19.41
N SER A 12 -1.62 -16.49 20.56
CA SER A 12 -0.94 -15.98 21.76
C SER A 12 0.59 -16.08 21.69
N ALA A 13 1.29 -15.22 22.44
CA ALA A 13 2.77 -15.14 22.46
C ALA A 13 3.40 -16.46 22.86
N HIS A 14 2.84 -17.08 23.89
CA HIS A 14 3.28 -18.38 24.39
C HIS A 14 3.15 -19.48 23.33
N ASN A 15 2.15 -19.41 22.44
CA ASN A 15 1.92 -20.41 21.41
C ASN A 15 2.79 -20.20 20.15
N ALA A 16 3.48 -19.07 20.01
CA ALA A 16 4.22 -18.73 18.80
C ALA A 16 5.18 -19.83 18.29
N PRO A 17 5.97 -20.53 19.14
CA PRO A 17 6.81 -21.64 18.68
C PRO A 17 6.00 -22.80 18.09
N SER A 18 4.90 -23.20 18.74
CA SER A 18 4.02 -24.27 18.28
C SER A 18 3.27 -23.89 17.01
N TYR A 19 2.82 -22.63 16.92
CA TYR A 19 2.21 -22.08 15.71
C TYR A 19 3.17 -22.18 14.52
N ARG A 20 4.42 -21.71 14.69
CA ARG A 20 5.46 -21.78 13.64
C ARG A 20 5.70 -23.20 13.16
N ALA A 21 5.88 -24.15 14.09
CA ALA A 21 6.08 -25.57 13.75
C ALA A 21 4.88 -26.17 13.01
N CYS A 22 3.66 -25.86 13.45
CA CYS A 22 2.43 -26.34 12.83
C CYS A 22 2.20 -25.79 11.42
N VAL A 23 2.49 -24.49 11.21
CA VAL A 23 2.39 -23.85 9.90
C VAL A 23 3.43 -24.42 8.94
N GLN A 24 4.67 -24.63 9.39
CA GLN A 24 5.72 -25.24 8.58
C GLN A 24 5.37 -26.69 8.19
N LEU A 25 4.82 -27.47 9.11
CA LEU A 25 4.32 -28.81 8.82
C LEU A 25 3.19 -28.78 7.78
N LEU A 26 2.19 -27.92 7.98
CA LEU A 26 1.07 -27.79 7.04
C LEU A 26 1.54 -27.35 5.65
N SER A 27 2.48 -26.40 5.59
CA SER A 27 3.11 -25.97 4.34
C SER A 27 3.78 -27.13 3.61
N SER A 28 4.57 -27.93 4.33
CA SER A 28 5.23 -29.12 3.78
C SER A 28 4.22 -30.17 3.29
N LEU A 29 3.15 -30.42 4.05
CA LEU A 29 2.09 -31.34 3.66
C LEU A 29 1.30 -30.83 2.44
N SER A 30 1.11 -29.51 2.33
CA SER A 30 0.26 -28.89 1.31
C SER A 30 0.76 -29.10 -0.12
N GLY A 31 2.07 -29.31 -0.31
CA GLY A 31 2.67 -29.61 -1.61
C GLY A 31 2.34 -31.00 -2.15
N TYR A 32 1.76 -31.89 -1.35
CA TYR A 32 1.40 -33.24 -1.77
C TYR A 32 -0.10 -33.35 -2.05
N GLN A 33 -0.48 -33.53 -3.31
CA GLN A 33 -1.89 -33.55 -3.72
C GLN A 33 -2.73 -34.61 -2.98
N TYR A 34 -2.15 -35.79 -2.66
CA TYR A 34 -2.85 -36.86 -1.95
C TYR A 34 -3.19 -36.51 -0.48
N THR A 35 -2.49 -35.55 0.13
CA THR A 35 -2.78 -35.09 1.51
C THR A 35 -3.91 -34.05 1.55
N ARG A 36 -4.27 -33.45 0.39
CA ARG A 36 -5.18 -32.30 0.29
C ARG A 36 -6.48 -32.46 1.05
N ARG A 37 -7.10 -33.64 0.97
CA ARG A 37 -8.37 -33.93 1.66
C ARG A 37 -8.27 -33.76 3.17
N ALA A 38 -7.09 -33.97 3.74
CA ALA A 38 -6.88 -33.90 5.18
C ALA A 38 -6.78 -32.46 5.72
N TRP A 39 -6.54 -31.45 4.88
CA TRP A 39 -6.23 -30.09 5.34
C TRP A 39 -6.94 -28.95 4.64
N LYS A 40 -7.47 -29.14 3.41
CA LYS A 40 -7.99 -28.02 2.60
C LYS A 40 -9.09 -27.22 3.28
N LYS A 41 -9.99 -27.91 4.00
CA LYS A 41 -11.14 -27.29 4.67
C LYS A 41 -10.64 -26.46 5.84
N GLU A 42 -9.82 -27.06 6.67
CA GLU A 42 -9.24 -26.45 7.86
C GLU A 42 -8.37 -25.25 7.51
N ALA A 43 -7.57 -25.35 6.43
CA ALA A 43 -6.76 -24.22 5.96
C ALA A 43 -7.62 -23.06 5.44
N PHE A 44 -8.70 -23.35 4.71
CA PHE A 44 -9.63 -22.31 4.26
C PHE A 44 -10.39 -21.67 5.44
N ASP A 45 -10.82 -22.48 6.42
CA ASP A 45 -11.49 -21.99 7.63
C ASP A 45 -10.54 -21.09 8.46
N LEU A 46 -9.28 -21.50 8.63
CA LEU A 46 -8.23 -20.66 9.25
C LEU A 46 -8.01 -19.38 8.44
N PHE A 47 -7.95 -19.49 7.10
CA PHE A 47 -7.85 -18.35 6.21
C PHE A 47 -9.10 -17.47 6.20
N MET A 48 -10.20 -17.83 6.85
CA MET A 48 -11.37 -16.96 7.01
C MET A 48 -11.49 -16.40 8.44
N ASP A 49 -10.67 -16.88 9.39
CA ASP A 49 -10.67 -16.45 10.79
C ASP A 49 -10.21 -14.99 10.93
N ALA A 50 -10.94 -14.19 11.72
CA ALA A 50 -10.67 -12.75 11.89
C ALA A 50 -9.23 -12.46 12.34
N ASN A 51 -8.59 -13.37 13.07
CA ASN A 51 -7.23 -13.20 13.58
C ASN A 51 -6.16 -13.82 12.66
N PHE A 52 -6.52 -14.29 11.46
CA PHE A 52 -5.60 -15.01 10.57
C PHE A 52 -4.24 -14.31 10.42
N PHE A 53 -4.24 -12.99 10.21
CA PHE A 53 -3.02 -12.21 10.00
C PHE A 53 -2.24 -11.86 11.28
N GLN A 54 -2.71 -12.27 12.46
CA GLN A 54 -1.99 -12.13 13.73
C GLN A 54 -0.95 -13.22 13.87
N MET A 55 0.14 -13.12 13.12
CA MET A 55 1.19 -14.13 13.09
C MET A 55 2.57 -13.48 13.02
N ASP A 56 3.60 -14.26 13.37
CA ASP A 56 4.98 -13.84 13.14
C ASP A 56 5.29 -13.76 11.64
N ALA A 57 6.14 -12.81 11.25
CA ALA A 57 6.54 -12.62 9.85
C ALA A 57 7.15 -13.90 9.23
N SER A 58 7.85 -14.73 10.01
CA SER A 58 8.40 -16.00 9.54
C SER A 58 7.34 -17.00 9.06
N CYS A 59 6.09 -16.86 9.50
CA CYS A 59 4.99 -17.74 9.08
C CYS A 59 4.41 -17.36 7.71
N VAL A 60 4.62 -16.13 7.25
CA VAL A 60 3.96 -15.62 6.04
C VAL A 60 4.35 -16.44 4.81
N ASN A 61 5.64 -16.72 4.62
CA ASN A 61 6.12 -17.55 3.50
C ASN A 61 5.51 -18.95 3.48
N HIS A 62 5.35 -19.57 4.64
CA HIS A 62 4.70 -20.87 4.75
C HIS A 62 3.21 -20.78 4.40
N TRP A 63 2.53 -19.74 4.86
CA TRP A 63 1.13 -19.48 4.50
C TRP A 63 0.95 -19.14 3.03
N ARG A 64 1.88 -18.43 2.39
CA ARG A 64 1.88 -18.18 0.95
C ARG A 64 1.89 -19.51 0.18
N ALA A 65 2.78 -20.43 0.54
CA ALA A 65 2.81 -21.77 -0.07
C ALA A 65 1.52 -22.57 0.17
N ILE A 66 0.95 -22.52 1.38
CA ILE A 66 -0.35 -23.17 1.67
C ILE A 66 -1.46 -22.56 0.83
N MET A 67 -1.53 -21.23 0.70
CA MET A 67 -2.55 -20.52 -0.05
C MET A 67 -2.44 -20.78 -1.55
N ASP A 68 -1.23 -20.78 -2.11
CA ASP A 68 -1.03 -21.14 -3.51
C ASP A 68 -1.52 -22.58 -3.76
N ASN A 69 -1.07 -23.55 -2.96
CA ASN A 69 -1.55 -24.93 -3.06
C ASN A 69 -3.07 -25.04 -2.88
N LEU A 70 -3.65 -24.26 -1.96
CA LEU A 70 -5.09 -24.23 -1.69
C LEU A 70 -5.88 -23.70 -2.90
N MET A 71 -5.42 -22.63 -3.53
CA MET A 71 -6.17 -21.93 -4.57
C MET A 71 -5.90 -22.47 -5.98
N THR A 72 -4.69 -22.95 -6.26
CA THR A 72 -4.26 -23.39 -7.60
C THR A 72 -4.81 -24.77 -7.96
N HIS A 73 -4.80 -25.70 -7.01
CA HIS A 73 -5.25 -27.08 -7.24
C HIS A 73 -6.77 -27.30 -7.07
N ASP A 74 -7.54 -26.25 -6.78
CA ASP A 74 -8.99 -26.30 -6.73
C ASP A 74 -9.60 -24.98 -7.24
N LYS A 75 -9.98 -24.99 -8.52
CA LYS A 75 -10.55 -23.81 -9.18
C LYS A 75 -11.82 -23.31 -8.50
N THR A 76 -12.48 -24.11 -7.66
CA THR A 76 -13.69 -23.68 -6.94
C THR A 76 -13.35 -22.80 -5.74
N THR A 77 -12.23 -23.02 -5.06
CA THR A 77 -11.87 -22.30 -3.82
C THR A 77 -11.60 -20.82 -4.09
N PHE A 78 -10.83 -20.49 -5.13
CA PHE A 78 -10.60 -19.09 -5.51
C PHE A 78 -11.90 -18.39 -5.94
N ARG A 79 -12.78 -19.10 -6.67
CA ARG A 79 -14.10 -18.56 -7.04
C ARG A 79 -14.99 -18.35 -5.83
N ASP A 80 -15.01 -19.26 -4.85
CA ASP A 80 -15.76 -19.08 -3.61
C ASP A 80 -15.31 -17.82 -2.87
N LEU A 81 -14.00 -17.56 -2.78
CA LEU A 81 -13.46 -16.33 -2.22
C LEU A 81 -13.94 -15.08 -2.99
N MET A 82 -13.87 -15.09 -4.33
CA MET A 82 -14.38 -14.01 -5.17
C MET A 82 -15.88 -13.77 -4.96
N THR A 83 -16.68 -14.83 -4.89
CA THR A 83 -18.12 -14.74 -4.63
C THR A 83 -18.39 -14.13 -3.26
N ARG A 84 -17.65 -14.51 -2.22
CA ARG A 84 -17.78 -13.90 -0.88
C ARG A 84 -17.47 -12.40 -0.90
N VAL A 85 -16.42 -11.99 -1.62
CA VAL A 85 -16.08 -10.56 -1.82
C VAL A 85 -17.23 -9.82 -2.50
N ALA A 86 -17.78 -10.38 -3.59
CA ALA A 86 -18.89 -9.79 -4.33
C ALA A 86 -20.17 -9.67 -3.48
N VAL A 87 -20.53 -10.72 -2.73
CA VAL A 87 -21.71 -10.72 -1.85
C VAL A 87 -21.55 -9.69 -0.73
N ALA A 88 -20.36 -9.58 -0.12
CA ALA A 88 -20.12 -8.60 0.94
C ALA A 88 -20.27 -7.15 0.47
N GLN A 89 -20.07 -6.88 -0.83
CA GLN A 89 -20.24 -5.56 -1.44
C GLN A 89 -21.70 -5.23 -1.77
N SER A 90 -22.54 -6.24 -1.98
CA SER A 90 -23.98 -6.07 -2.20
C SER A 90 -24.66 -5.57 -0.91
N SER A 91 -24.98 -4.28 -0.88
CA SER A 91 -25.44 -3.57 0.34
C SER A 91 -26.95 -3.73 0.61
N SER A 92 -27.64 -4.62 -0.10
CA SER A 92 -29.11 -4.59 -0.22
C SER A 92 -29.87 -5.52 0.72
N LEU A 93 -29.21 -6.36 1.53
CA LEU A 93 -29.89 -7.47 2.23
C LEU A 93 -30.00 -7.33 3.76
N ASN A 94 -29.32 -6.37 4.41
CA ASN A 94 -29.30 -6.30 5.88
C ASN A 94 -29.76 -4.93 6.43
N LEU A 95 -31.06 -4.76 6.60
CA LEU A 95 -31.65 -3.54 7.21
C LEU A 95 -31.33 -3.36 8.71
N PHE A 96 -30.73 -4.36 9.37
CA PHE A 96 -30.42 -4.37 10.80
C PHE A 96 -28.93 -4.57 11.12
N ALA A 97 -28.05 -4.60 10.11
CA ALA A 97 -26.61 -4.79 10.34
C ALA A 97 -25.90 -3.47 10.63
N ASN A 98 -24.87 -3.53 11.49
CA ASN A 98 -24.02 -2.39 11.76
C ASN A 98 -23.12 -2.11 10.55
N ARG A 99 -23.30 -0.94 9.93
CA ARG A 99 -22.53 -0.47 8.76
C ARG A 99 -21.01 -0.56 8.99
N ASP A 100 -20.52 -0.23 10.18
CA ASP A 100 -19.08 -0.32 10.47
C ASP A 100 -18.57 -1.77 10.37
N VAL A 101 -19.35 -2.74 10.87
CA VAL A 101 -19.01 -4.17 10.81
C VAL A 101 -19.03 -4.68 9.37
N GLU A 102 -19.99 -4.24 8.56
CA GLU A 102 -20.03 -4.58 7.12
C GLU A 102 -18.80 -4.03 6.38
N LEU A 103 -18.39 -2.80 6.67
CA LEU A 103 -17.21 -2.19 6.05
C LEU A 103 -15.91 -2.88 6.50
N GLU A 104 -15.80 -3.27 7.77
CA GLU A 104 -14.68 -4.08 8.27
C GLU A 104 -14.65 -5.47 7.61
N GLN A 105 -15.81 -6.10 7.41
CA GLN A 105 -15.90 -7.37 6.70
C GLN A 105 -15.47 -7.24 5.22
N ARG A 106 -15.88 -6.18 4.53
CA ARG A 106 -15.43 -5.89 3.15
C ARG A 106 -13.92 -5.69 3.08
N ALA A 107 -13.37 -4.88 4.00
CA ALA A 107 -11.94 -4.64 4.09
C ALA A 107 -11.16 -5.95 4.33
N MET A 108 -11.64 -6.79 5.25
CA MET A 108 -11.05 -8.10 5.55
C MET A 108 -11.06 -9.04 4.33
N LEU A 109 -12.19 -9.13 3.61
CA LEU A 109 -12.28 -9.97 2.41
C LEU A 109 -11.41 -9.47 1.26
N LEU A 110 -11.31 -8.15 1.05
CA LEU A 110 -10.38 -7.57 0.06
C LEU A 110 -8.93 -7.89 0.40
N LYS A 111 -8.54 -7.76 1.69
CA LYS A 111 -7.19 -8.10 2.16
C LYS A 111 -6.86 -9.57 1.91
N ARG A 112 -7.81 -10.47 2.17
CA ARG A 112 -7.65 -11.90 1.87
C ARG A 112 -7.51 -12.17 0.38
N LEU A 113 -8.36 -11.57 -0.45
CA LEU A 113 -8.23 -11.71 -1.90
C LEU A 113 -6.88 -11.20 -2.41
N ALA A 114 -6.41 -10.06 -1.90
CA ALA A 114 -5.07 -9.56 -2.17
C ALA A 114 -3.98 -10.55 -1.72
N PHE A 115 -4.10 -11.17 -0.54
CA PHE A 115 -3.14 -12.17 -0.06
C PHE A 115 -3.10 -13.44 -0.94
N ALA A 116 -4.27 -13.91 -1.39
CA ALA A 116 -4.37 -15.07 -2.27
C ALA A 116 -3.67 -14.82 -3.62
N ILE A 117 -3.89 -13.65 -4.22
CA ILE A 117 -3.20 -13.24 -5.47
C ILE A 117 -1.72 -12.99 -5.21
N PHE A 118 -1.38 -12.39 -4.07
CA PHE A 118 0.01 -12.16 -3.71
C PHE A 118 0.79 -13.47 -3.57
N SER A 119 0.14 -14.54 -3.12
CA SER A 119 0.73 -15.86 -2.92
C SER A 119 0.97 -16.64 -4.22
N SER A 120 0.37 -16.22 -5.33
CA SER A 120 0.40 -16.96 -6.60
C SER A 120 1.58 -16.58 -7.50
N GLU A 121 1.71 -17.30 -8.63
CA GLU A 121 2.56 -16.89 -9.73
C GLU A 121 2.04 -15.60 -10.41
N VAL A 122 2.92 -14.93 -11.15
CA VAL A 122 2.58 -13.75 -11.95
C VAL A 122 1.54 -14.14 -13.02
N ASP A 123 0.53 -13.30 -13.21
CA ASP A 123 -0.57 -13.44 -14.17
C ASP A 123 -1.48 -14.68 -14.00
N GLN A 124 -1.27 -15.49 -12.96
CA GLN A 124 -2.07 -16.69 -12.70
C GLN A 124 -3.59 -16.42 -12.66
N TYR A 125 -3.98 -15.24 -12.16
CA TYR A 125 -5.38 -14.81 -12.04
C TYR A 125 -5.81 -13.75 -13.06
N GLN A 126 -5.04 -13.53 -14.13
CA GLN A 126 -5.33 -12.51 -15.15
C GLN A 126 -6.77 -12.59 -15.69
N LYS A 127 -7.30 -13.80 -15.91
CA LYS A 127 -8.68 -13.98 -16.42
C LYS A 127 -9.78 -13.47 -15.48
N TYR A 128 -9.49 -13.35 -14.19
CA TYR A 128 -10.41 -12.81 -13.17
C TYR A 128 -10.19 -11.32 -12.95
N LEU A 129 -9.20 -10.71 -13.61
CA LEU A 129 -8.83 -9.31 -13.40
C LEU A 129 -9.99 -8.33 -13.69
N PRO A 130 -10.85 -8.52 -14.71
CA PRO A 130 -12.01 -7.64 -14.91
C PRO A 130 -12.94 -7.61 -13.68
N ASP A 131 -13.28 -8.78 -13.13
CA ASP A 131 -14.11 -8.88 -11.93
C ASP A 131 -13.40 -8.24 -10.73
N ILE A 132 -12.10 -8.51 -10.55
CA ILE A 132 -11.29 -7.89 -9.48
C ILE A 132 -11.30 -6.36 -9.60
N GLN A 133 -11.13 -5.83 -10.81
CA GLN A 133 -11.18 -4.38 -11.07
C GLN A 133 -12.55 -3.80 -10.69
N GLU A 134 -13.64 -4.47 -11.07
CA GLU A 134 -14.99 -4.07 -10.69
C GLU A 134 -15.14 -3.99 -9.16
N ARG A 135 -14.67 -5.00 -8.41
CA ARG A 135 -14.73 -5.00 -6.94
C ARG A 135 -13.91 -3.91 -6.29
N LEU A 136 -12.75 -3.57 -6.85
CA LEU A 136 -11.93 -2.46 -6.35
C LEU A 136 -12.62 -1.12 -6.60
N VAL A 137 -13.13 -0.89 -7.81
CA VAL A 137 -13.84 0.34 -8.17
C VAL A 137 -15.12 0.50 -7.34
N GLU A 138 -15.90 -0.57 -7.13
CA GLU A 138 -17.10 -0.54 -6.30
C GLU A 138 -16.78 -0.16 -4.84
N SER A 139 -15.65 -0.63 -4.31
CA SER A 139 -15.19 -0.29 -2.95
C SER A 139 -14.85 1.20 -2.81
N LEU A 140 -14.30 1.80 -3.86
CA LEU A 140 -13.89 3.21 -3.89
C LEU A 140 -15.06 4.19 -4.11
N ARG A 141 -16.24 3.70 -4.53
CA ARG A 141 -17.44 4.54 -4.69
C ARG A 141 -17.95 5.10 -3.35
N LEU A 142 -17.56 4.50 -2.23
CA LEU A 142 -17.97 4.92 -0.90
C LEU A 142 -17.00 6.01 -0.40
N PRO A 143 -17.40 7.29 -0.36
CA PRO A 143 -16.49 8.34 0.08
C PRO A 143 -16.18 8.19 1.57
N GLN A 144 -14.97 8.63 1.96
CA GLN A 144 -14.57 8.77 3.37
C GLN A 144 -14.58 7.45 4.17
N VAL A 145 -14.23 6.31 3.54
CA VAL A 145 -14.10 5.01 4.22
C VAL A 145 -12.63 4.57 4.32
N PRO A 146 -11.84 5.13 5.26
CA PRO A 146 -10.39 4.93 5.29
C PRO A 146 -9.96 3.48 5.52
N THR A 147 -10.71 2.70 6.31
CA THR A 147 -10.43 1.27 6.54
C THR A 147 -10.48 0.47 5.25
N LEU A 148 -11.50 0.71 4.41
CA LEU A 148 -11.69 0.00 3.16
C LEU A 148 -10.67 0.45 2.11
N HIS A 149 -10.47 1.77 1.98
CA HIS A 149 -9.55 2.35 1.00
C HIS A 149 -8.10 1.95 1.28
N SER A 150 -7.72 1.79 2.56
CA SER A 150 -6.40 1.25 2.94
C SER A 150 -6.15 -0.13 2.32
N GLN A 151 -7.16 -1.01 2.34
CA GLN A 151 -7.04 -2.35 1.76
C GLN A 151 -7.02 -2.30 0.23
N VAL A 152 -7.71 -1.35 -0.39
CA VAL A 152 -7.61 -1.12 -1.84
C VAL A 152 -6.19 -0.73 -2.25
N PHE A 153 -5.52 0.18 -1.52
CA PHE A 153 -4.11 0.52 -1.78
C PHE A 153 -3.15 -0.64 -1.57
N LEU A 154 -3.36 -1.48 -0.55
CA LEU A 154 -2.61 -2.72 -0.39
C LEU A 154 -2.81 -3.64 -1.60
N PHE A 155 -4.05 -3.78 -2.07
CA PHE A 155 -4.36 -4.61 -3.23
C PHE A 155 -3.72 -4.04 -4.51
N PHE A 156 -3.75 -2.72 -4.74
CA PHE A 156 -3.04 -2.11 -5.86
C PHE A 156 -1.55 -2.47 -5.85
N ARG A 157 -0.89 -2.46 -4.69
CA ARG A 157 0.52 -2.86 -4.56
C ARG A 157 0.73 -4.32 -4.91
N VAL A 158 -0.16 -5.22 -4.49
CA VAL A 158 -0.12 -6.63 -4.89
C VAL A 158 -0.26 -6.78 -6.41
N LEU A 159 -1.19 -6.05 -7.02
CA LEU A 159 -1.40 -6.10 -8.46
C LEU A 159 -0.16 -5.63 -9.22
N LEU A 160 0.52 -4.57 -8.77
CA LEU A 160 1.80 -4.13 -9.36
C LEU A 160 2.90 -5.23 -9.30
N LEU A 161 2.83 -6.16 -8.34
CA LEU A 161 3.81 -7.23 -8.18
C LEU A 161 3.41 -8.55 -8.84
N ARG A 162 2.13 -8.77 -9.12
CA ARG A 162 1.60 -10.05 -9.60
C ARG A 162 0.89 -10.00 -10.94
N MET A 163 0.64 -8.82 -11.49
CA MET A 163 0.10 -8.65 -12.84
C MET A 163 1.12 -7.96 -13.73
N SER A 164 1.30 -8.47 -14.94
CA SER A 164 2.14 -7.84 -15.94
C SER A 164 1.57 -6.48 -16.37
N PRO A 165 2.42 -5.51 -16.76
CA PRO A 165 2.02 -4.11 -16.94
C PRO A 165 0.87 -3.90 -17.92
N GLN A 166 0.84 -4.69 -19.00
CA GLN A 166 -0.22 -4.62 -20.02
C GLN A 166 -1.61 -4.86 -19.44
N HIS A 167 -1.74 -5.71 -18.42
CA HIS A 167 -3.02 -6.06 -17.81
C HIS A 167 -3.56 -4.98 -16.88
N LEU A 168 -2.70 -4.08 -16.39
CA LEU A 168 -3.06 -3.01 -15.47
C LEU A 168 -3.43 -1.69 -16.16
N THR A 169 -3.28 -1.61 -17.49
CA THR A 169 -3.52 -0.39 -18.29
C THR A 169 -4.83 0.32 -17.95
N SER A 170 -5.94 -0.43 -17.86
CA SER A 170 -7.27 0.13 -17.57
C SER A 170 -7.46 0.60 -16.12
N LEU A 171 -6.67 0.08 -15.18
CA LEU A 171 -6.81 0.34 -13.74
C LEU A 171 -6.01 1.57 -13.29
N TRP A 172 -5.00 1.99 -14.06
CA TRP A 172 -4.14 3.13 -13.72
C TRP A 172 -4.89 4.44 -13.47
N PRO A 173 -5.87 4.87 -14.30
CA PRO A 173 -6.64 6.09 -14.02
C PRO A 173 -7.30 6.06 -12.64
N THR A 174 -7.83 4.91 -12.23
CA THR A 174 -8.39 4.72 -10.88
C THR A 174 -7.31 4.83 -9.81
N MET A 175 -6.19 4.10 -9.93
CA MET A 175 -5.10 4.15 -8.96
C MET A 175 -4.58 5.57 -8.73
N ILE A 176 -4.38 6.33 -9.82
CA ILE A 176 -3.87 7.70 -9.78
C ILE A 176 -4.89 8.64 -9.15
N THR A 177 -6.16 8.53 -9.55
CA THR A 177 -7.23 9.38 -9.02
C THR A 177 -7.36 9.20 -7.50
N GLU A 178 -7.36 7.97 -7.01
CA GLU A 178 -7.43 7.70 -5.58
C GLU A 178 -6.19 8.19 -4.83
N LEU A 179 -4.99 8.01 -5.38
CA LEU A 179 -3.77 8.53 -4.76
C LEU A 179 -3.82 10.07 -4.65
N VAL A 180 -4.28 10.75 -5.71
CA VAL A 180 -4.49 12.20 -5.71
C VAL A 180 -5.51 12.61 -4.66
N GLN A 181 -6.65 11.92 -4.56
CA GLN A 181 -7.67 12.22 -3.57
C GLN A 181 -7.12 12.12 -2.14
N VAL A 182 -6.38 11.05 -1.82
CA VAL A 182 -5.78 10.90 -0.48
C VAL A 182 -4.78 12.01 -0.19
N PHE A 183 -3.94 12.38 -1.16
CA PHE A 183 -2.99 13.48 -0.97
C PHE A 183 -3.67 14.84 -0.80
N LEU A 184 -4.77 15.09 -1.51
CA LEU A 184 -5.59 16.29 -1.29
C LEU A 184 -6.23 16.30 0.10
N LEU A 185 -6.71 15.16 0.59
CA LEU A 185 -7.24 15.04 1.95
C LEU A 185 -6.17 15.33 3.01
N MET A 186 -4.96 14.79 2.84
CA MET A 186 -3.82 15.09 3.72
C MET A 186 -3.49 16.58 3.72
N GLU A 187 -3.49 17.22 2.55
CA GLU A 187 -3.27 18.66 2.46
C GLU A 187 -4.36 19.45 3.18
N GLN A 188 -5.63 19.08 2.99
CA GLN A 188 -6.75 19.73 3.66
C GLN A 188 -6.61 19.65 5.18
N GLU A 189 -6.32 18.47 5.73
CA GLU A 189 -6.10 18.27 7.17
C GLU A 189 -4.95 19.14 7.69
N LEU A 190 -3.82 19.17 6.98
CA LEU A 190 -2.65 19.96 7.37
C LEU A 190 -2.88 21.48 7.28
N THR A 191 -3.83 21.92 6.45
CA THR A 191 -4.19 23.34 6.33
C THR A 191 -5.27 23.78 7.32
N ALA A 192 -6.18 22.88 7.72
CA ALA A 192 -7.29 23.20 8.62
C ALA A 192 -6.81 23.71 10.00
N ASP A 193 -5.66 23.24 10.49
CA ASP A 193 -5.01 23.74 11.71
C ASP A 193 -4.61 25.23 11.62
N GLU A 194 -4.50 25.81 10.41
CA GLU A 194 -4.18 27.24 10.25
C GLU A 194 -5.38 28.14 10.54
N ASP A 195 -6.58 27.74 10.14
CA ASP A 195 -7.77 28.59 10.23
C ASP A 195 -8.27 28.70 11.67
N ILE A 196 -8.24 27.60 12.43
CA ILE A 196 -8.59 27.59 13.86
C ILE A 196 -7.68 28.50 14.69
N SER A 197 -6.39 28.59 14.33
CA SER A 197 -5.42 29.46 15.01
C SER A 197 -5.57 30.95 14.68
N ARG A 198 -6.29 31.30 13.60
CA ARG A 198 -6.51 32.69 13.16
C ARG A 198 -7.85 33.26 13.60
N THR A 199 -8.83 32.41 13.90
CA THR A 199 -10.17 32.80 14.34
C THR A 199 -10.42 32.48 15.82
N SER A 200 -9.48 32.85 16.70
CA SER A 200 -9.73 32.90 18.14
C SER A 200 -10.59 34.14 18.48
N GLY A 201 -11.85 34.10 18.09
CA GLY A 201 -12.93 34.98 18.52
C GLY A 201 -14.23 34.16 18.60
N PRO A 202 -15.14 34.43 19.54
CA PRO A 202 -16.30 33.57 19.72
C PRO A 202 -17.33 33.87 18.63
N SER A 203 -17.39 33.03 17.60
CA SER A 203 -18.61 32.91 16.80
C SER A 203 -18.78 31.54 16.17
N VAL A 204 -20.03 31.11 16.27
CA VAL A 204 -20.70 29.88 15.85
C VAL A 204 -20.71 29.69 14.32
N ALA A 205 -20.58 28.41 13.93
CA ALA A 205 -21.00 27.74 12.69
C ALA A 205 -20.24 28.02 11.37
N GLY A 206 -19.81 26.94 10.70
CA GLY A 206 -19.45 27.06 9.29
C GLY A 206 -18.76 25.92 8.54
N LEU A 207 -18.52 24.72 9.08
CA LEU A 207 -18.49 23.51 8.26
C LEU A 207 -18.73 22.28 9.12
N GLU A 208 -19.92 21.74 8.97
CA GLU A 208 -20.36 20.51 9.58
C GLU A 208 -19.38 19.35 9.31
N THR A 209 -18.62 18.98 10.34
CA THR A 209 -18.21 17.59 10.56
C THR A 209 -19.42 16.84 11.13
N THR A 210 -20.52 16.80 10.39
CA THR A 210 -21.67 15.97 10.75
C THR A 210 -21.45 14.62 10.07
N TYR A 211 -20.87 13.67 10.79
CA TYR A 211 -21.31 12.27 10.86
C TYR A 211 -20.39 11.50 11.83
N THR A 212 -20.55 11.75 13.13
CA THR A 212 -20.53 10.69 14.14
C THR A 212 -21.31 11.21 15.34
N GLY A 213 -22.55 10.75 15.50
CA GLY A 213 -23.23 10.88 16.78
C GLY A 213 -22.45 10.12 17.86
N GLY A 214 -22.39 10.71 19.05
CA GLY A 214 -22.20 9.98 20.30
C GLY A 214 -20.79 9.50 20.64
N ASN A 215 -20.30 10.01 21.77
CA ASN A 215 -19.24 9.47 22.64
C ASN A 215 -17.78 9.66 22.20
N GLY A 216 -17.06 10.46 23.01
CA GLY A 216 -15.63 10.80 22.89
C GLY A 216 -14.63 9.66 23.06
N PHE A 217 -15.02 8.41 22.77
CA PHE A 217 -14.10 7.27 22.61
C PHE A 217 -13.72 7.04 21.13
N SER A 218 -14.50 7.60 20.19
CA SER A 218 -14.43 7.30 18.75
C SER A 218 -13.43 8.16 17.95
N THR A 219 -12.87 9.24 18.53
CA THR A 219 -11.99 10.16 17.77
C THR A 219 -10.60 9.57 17.50
N SER A 220 -9.99 8.90 18.49
CA SER A 220 -8.66 8.29 18.34
C SER A 220 -8.66 7.09 17.38
N TYR A 221 -9.67 6.21 17.48
CA TYR A 221 -9.78 5.05 16.59
C TYR A 221 -10.05 5.48 15.15
N ASN A 222 -10.91 6.48 14.94
CA ASN A 222 -11.15 7.05 13.62
C ASN A 222 -9.88 7.72 13.06
N SER A 223 -9.15 8.49 13.88
CA SER A 223 -7.86 9.08 13.51
C SER A 223 -6.85 8.01 13.07
N GLN A 224 -6.76 6.89 13.79
CA GLN A 224 -5.86 5.79 13.40
C GLN A 224 -6.25 5.15 12.04
N ARG A 225 -7.54 5.04 11.73
CA ARG A 225 -8.00 4.53 10.42
C ARG A 225 -7.54 5.46 9.29
N TRP A 226 -7.63 6.78 9.48
CA TRP A 226 -7.13 7.78 8.52
C TRP A 226 -5.61 7.74 8.34
N LEU A 227 -4.86 7.63 9.45
CA LEU A 227 -3.41 7.46 9.42
C LEU A 227 -2.98 6.22 8.64
N ASN A 228 -3.72 5.11 8.79
CA ASN A 228 -3.47 3.88 8.02
C ASN A 228 -3.73 4.08 6.51
N LEU A 229 -4.74 4.89 6.14
CA LEU A 229 -5.00 5.24 4.74
C LEU A 229 -3.85 6.07 4.16
N TYR A 230 -3.39 7.10 4.87
CA TYR A 230 -2.29 7.95 4.45
C TYR A 230 -1.00 7.14 4.25
N LEU A 231 -0.69 6.26 5.21
CA LEU A 231 0.45 5.37 5.10
C LEU A 231 0.32 4.42 3.90
N SER A 232 -0.86 3.82 3.70
CA SER A 232 -1.11 2.90 2.58
C SER A 232 -0.93 3.59 1.21
N ALA A 233 -1.44 4.81 1.06
CA ALA A 233 -1.26 5.62 -0.15
C ALA A 233 0.21 5.98 -0.38
N CYS A 234 0.93 6.39 0.67
CA CYS A 234 2.37 6.68 0.58
C CYS A 234 3.19 5.45 0.18
N LYS A 235 2.87 4.26 0.75
CA LYS A 235 3.52 2.99 0.37
C LYS A 235 3.23 2.57 -1.07
N PHE A 236 2.05 2.90 -1.60
CA PHE A 236 1.74 2.67 -3.00
C PHE A 236 2.60 3.56 -3.90
N LEU A 237 2.72 4.85 -3.60
CA LEU A 237 3.62 5.75 -4.31
C LEU A 237 5.09 5.28 -4.21
N ASP A 238 5.54 4.91 -3.03
CA ASP A 238 6.90 4.40 -2.78
C ASP A 238 7.20 3.17 -3.64
N LEU A 239 6.27 2.22 -3.71
CA LEU A 239 6.40 1.04 -4.59
C LEU A 239 6.46 1.45 -6.07
N ALA A 240 5.59 2.35 -6.52
CA ALA A 240 5.59 2.82 -7.91
C ALA A 240 6.89 3.55 -8.29
N LEU A 241 7.54 4.21 -7.33
CA LEU A 241 8.84 4.86 -7.51
C LEU A 241 10.02 3.88 -7.46
N ALA A 242 9.90 2.78 -6.69
CA ALA A 242 10.93 1.76 -6.55
C ALA A 242 10.97 0.77 -7.72
N LEU A 243 9.83 0.47 -8.34
CA LEU A 243 9.77 -0.44 -9.49
C LEU A 243 10.41 0.20 -10.75
N PRO A 244 11.05 -0.61 -11.63
CA PRO A 244 11.61 -0.10 -12.88
C PRO A 244 10.56 0.63 -13.73
N SER A 245 10.93 1.74 -14.35
CA SER A 245 10.03 2.55 -15.20
C SER A 245 9.46 1.75 -16.38
N GLU A 246 10.23 0.81 -16.91
CA GLU A 246 9.83 -0.14 -17.96
C GLU A 246 8.62 -1.00 -17.55
N ASN A 247 8.50 -1.30 -16.25
CA ASN A 247 7.39 -2.09 -15.72
C ASN A 247 6.15 -1.24 -15.42
N LEU A 248 6.27 0.09 -15.44
CA LEU A 248 5.18 1.02 -15.11
C LEU A 248 5.09 2.17 -16.12
N PRO A 249 4.91 1.90 -17.43
CA PRO A 249 4.92 2.95 -18.45
C PRO A 249 3.80 3.96 -18.24
N GLN A 250 2.61 3.52 -17.80
CA GLN A 250 1.49 4.43 -17.50
C GLN A 250 1.79 5.33 -16.32
N PHE A 251 2.45 4.85 -15.26
CA PHE A 251 2.82 5.69 -14.12
C PHE A 251 3.75 6.83 -14.54
N GLN A 252 4.65 6.60 -15.50
CA GLN A 252 5.54 7.66 -15.99
C GLN A 252 4.76 8.86 -16.57
N MET A 253 3.58 8.63 -17.14
CA MET A 253 2.71 9.70 -17.67
C MET A 253 2.10 10.58 -16.57
N TYR A 254 2.00 10.08 -15.34
CA TYR A 254 1.42 10.77 -14.18
C TYR A 254 2.45 11.17 -13.13
N ARG A 255 3.71 10.76 -13.29
CA ARG A 255 4.80 10.93 -12.32
C ARG A 255 5.00 12.39 -11.92
N TRP A 256 4.93 13.31 -12.88
CA TRP A 256 5.00 14.76 -12.70
C TRP A 256 4.02 15.32 -11.65
N ALA A 257 2.88 14.66 -11.44
CA ALA A 257 1.90 15.12 -10.45
C ALA A 257 2.41 14.93 -9.02
N PHE A 258 3.25 13.93 -8.78
CA PHE A 258 3.64 13.50 -7.45
C PHE A 258 5.03 13.99 -7.06
N ILE A 259 6.01 13.87 -7.95
CA ILE A 259 7.40 14.24 -7.67
C ILE A 259 7.90 15.30 -8.67
N PRO A 260 8.89 16.12 -8.28
CA PRO A 260 9.52 17.03 -9.23
C PRO A 260 10.18 16.24 -10.36
N GLU A 261 10.05 16.74 -11.58
CA GLU A 261 10.85 16.28 -12.71
C GLU A 261 11.94 17.31 -12.98
N ALA A 262 13.12 16.85 -13.43
CA ALA A 262 14.12 17.77 -13.93
C ALA A 262 13.50 18.45 -15.16
N SER A 263 13.14 19.72 -15.03
CA SER A 263 12.71 20.51 -16.18
C SER A 263 13.81 20.44 -17.23
N ASP A 264 13.48 20.03 -18.45
CA ASP A 264 14.28 20.33 -19.64
C ASP A 264 14.26 21.85 -19.85
N ASP A 265 14.93 22.58 -18.96
CA ASP A 265 15.26 23.99 -19.15
C ASP A 265 16.48 24.06 -20.09
N SER A 266 16.38 23.38 -21.23
CA SER A 266 17.29 23.56 -22.35
C SER A 266 16.90 24.83 -23.09
N GLY A 267 16.98 25.99 -22.40
CA GLY A 267 17.23 27.31 -22.98
C GLY A 267 16.37 27.77 -24.17
N LEU A 268 15.16 27.23 -24.36
CA LEU A 268 14.20 27.72 -25.33
C LEU A 268 12.93 28.13 -24.60
N GLU A 269 13.07 29.10 -23.69
CA GLU A 269 11.93 29.86 -23.20
C GLU A 269 11.29 30.57 -24.41
N VAL A 270 10.29 29.94 -25.02
CA VAL A 270 9.21 30.70 -25.66
C VAL A 270 8.51 31.41 -24.52
N ARG A 271 8.97 32.63 -24.25
CA ARG A 271 8.40 33.62 -23.34
C ARG A 271 6.90 33.74 -23.61
N ARG A 272 6.09 32.90 -22.96
CA ARG A 272 4.64 33.12 -22.89
C ARG A 272 4.43 34.27 -21.92
N GLN A 273 4.30 35.46 -22.49
CA GLN A 273 3.79 36.66 -21.81
C GLN A 273 2.43 36.33 -21.18
N GLY A 274 2.44 36.04 -19.88
CA GLY A 274 1.24 35.82 -19.09
C GLY A 274 1.60 35.91 -17.61
N THR A 275 1.21 37.00 -16.98
CA THR A 275 1.55 37.40 -15.59
C THR A 275 1.00 36.49 -14.50
N HIS A 276 0.41 35.34 -14.81
CA HIS A 276 -0.14 34.41 -13.82
C HIS A 276 -0.14 32.95 -14.31
N GLN A 277 1.03 32.35 -14.59
CA GLN A 277 1.12 30.89 -14.53
C GLN A 277 1.69 30.49 -13.17
N ARG A 278 0.81 30.17 -12.22
CA ARG A 278 1.22 29.40 -11.04
C ARG A 278 1.65 28.04 -11.57
N GLU A 279 2.95 27.85 -11.72
CA GLU A 279 3.53 26.55 -12.05
C GLU A 279 2.97 25.49 -11.09
N PHE A 280 2.45 24.40 -11.64
CA PHE A 280 1.91 23.32 -10.84
C PHE A 280 3.01 22.76 -9.93
N LYS A 281 2.72 22.59 -8.64
CA LYS A 281 3.65 22.00 -7.69
C LYS A 281 3.27 20.55 -7.38
N PRO A 282 4.19 19.59 -7.54
CA PRO A 282 3.92 18.20 -7.24
C PRO A 282 3.48 18.00 -5.78
N TYR A 283 2.61 17.02 -5.56
CA TYR A 283 2.00 16.76 -4.24
C TYR A 283 3.03 16.51 -3.14
N VAL A 284 4.11 15.77 -3.42
CA VAL A 284 5.18 15.52 -2.44
C VAL A 284 5.79 16.82 -1.94
N VAL A 285 6.00 17.82 -2.82
CA VAL A 285 6.58 19.11 -2.45
C VAL A 285 5.63 19.92 -1.57
N ARG A 286 4.32 19.89 -1.89
CA ARG A 286 3.28 20.57 -1.13
C ARG A 286 3.15 19.96 0.27
N LEU A 287 3.02 18.64 0.36
CA LEU A 287 2.90 17.90 1.62
C LEU A 287 4.16 18.05 2.49
N ALA A 288 5.37 17.94 1.91
CA ALA A 288 6.61 18.16 2.64
C ALA A 288 6.68 19.56 3.29
N LYS A 289 6.19 20.58 2.58
CA LYS A 289 6.15 21.97 3.10
C LYS A 289 5.17 22.10 4.26
N LEU A 290 3.96 21.55 4.12
CA LEU A 290 2.92 21.61 5.15
C LEU A 290 3.32 20.83 6.41
N LEU A 291 3.82 19.61 6.26
CA LEU A 291 4.30 18.77 7.37
C LEU A 291 5.47 19.44 8.11
N ARG A 292 6.42 20.05 7.40
CA ARG A 292 7.52 20.79 8.03
C ARG A 292 7.02 22.00 8.82
N LYS A 293 5.98 22.69 8.33
CA LYS A 293 5.37 23.81 9.04
C LYS A 293 4.70 23.33 10.33
N ARG A 294 3.98 22.21 10.29
CA ARG A 294 3.32 21.59 11.46
C ARG A 294 4.35 21.09 12.49
N ALA A 295 5.39 20.38 12.07
CA ALA A 295 6.47 19.91 12.94
C ALA A 295 7.22 21.06 13.67
N LYS A 296 7.37 22.23 13.02
CA LYS A 296 7.96 23.41 13.67
C LYS A 296 7.09 24.03 14.77
N LYS A 297 5.77 23.88 14.69
CA LYS A 297 4.84 24.38 15.71
C LYS A 297 4.85 23.51 16.97
N ASN A 298 5.09 22.20 16.81
CA ASN A 298 5.08 21.20 17.88
C ASN A 298 6.46 20.52 18.01
N PRO A 299 7.50 21.20 18.53
CA PRO A 299 8.84 20.65 18.63
C PRO A 299 9.01 19.55 19.70
N GLU A 300 8.03 19.36 20.59
CA GLU A 300 8.09 18.40 21.71
C GLU A 300 7.76 16.95 21.32
N GLU A 301 7.09 16.73 20.19
CA GLU A 301 6.95 15.38 19.63
C GLU A 301 8.20 15.08 18.81
N ASP A 302 8.98 14.10 19.28
CA ASP A 302 10.18 13.54 18.65
C ASP A 302 9.99 13.44 17.11
N SER A 303 10.38 14.50 16.41
CA SER A 303 10.27 14.62 14.97
C SER A 303 11.38 13.75 14.41
N SER A 304 11.10 12.45 14.37
CA SER A 304 12.10 11.40 14.21
C SER A 304 13.12 11.80 13.15
N GLY A 305 14.29 12.26 13.60
CA GLY A 305 15.40 12.71 12.76
C GLY A 305 16.05 11.58 11.98
N ARG A 306 15.28 10.52 11.68
CA ARG A 306 15.67 9.44 10.79
C ARG A 306 15.77 10.01 9.39
N VAL A 307 17.00 10.29 8.99
CA VAL A 307 17.37 10.47 7.60
C VAL A 307 17.06 9.15 6.88
N LEU A 308 16.08 9.18 5.97
CA LEU A 308 15.88 8.07 5.04
C LEU A 308 16.88 8.23 3.90
N ASN A 309 17.58 7.16 3.56
CA ASN A 309 18.46 7.14 2.41
C ASN A 309 17.67 6.62 1.20
N TRP A 310 17.69 7.37 0.11
CA TRP A 310 17.06 6.95 -1.13
C TRP A 310 18.05 6.14 -1.97
N GLU A 311 17.61 4.97 -2.41
CA GLU A 311 18.33 4.12 -3.34
C GLU A 311 17.37 3.62 -4.42
N PRO A 312 17.75 3.68 -5.73
CA PRO A 312 16.95 3.09 -6.79
C PRO A 312 16.62 1.62 -6.50
N GLY A 313 15.40 1.21 -6.80
CA GLY A 313 14.94 -0.17 -6.57
C GLY A 313 14.53 -0.49 -5.14
N HIS A 314 14.76 0.39 -4.16
CA HIS A 314 14.48 0.12 -2.76
C HIS A 314 13.31 0.96 -2.24
N LEU A 315 12.49 0.36 -1.37
CA LEU A 315 11.39 1.06 -0.69
C LEU A 315 11.95 1.95 0.42
N LEU A 316 11.47 3.19 0.49
CA LEU A 316 11.79 4.13 1.57
C LEU A 316 10.97 3.84 2.84
N LEU A 317 9.70 3.45 2.68
CA LEU A 317 8.76 3.28 3.77
C LEU A 317 8.74 1.84 4.27
N THR A 318 9.36 1.63 5.43
CA THR A 318 9.39 0.32 6.13
C THR A 318 8.52 0.28 7.39
N LEU A 319 7.77 1.35 7.65
CA LEU A 319 6.90 1.50 8.82
C LEU A 319 5.67 0.59 8.70
N CYS A 320 5.33 -0.17 9.74
CA CYS A 320 4.09 -0.97 9.75
C CYS A 320 2.85 -0.14 10.12
N ALA A 321 3.01 0.89 10.94
CA ALA A 321 1.96 1.79 11.37
C ALA A 321 2.55 3.17 11.68
N VAL A 322 1.71 4.21 11.63
CA VAL A 322 2.05 5.56 12.08
C VAL A 322 1.07 6.02 13.17
N ARG A 323 1.57 6.81 14.12
CA ARG A 323 0.78 7.37 15.23
C ARG A 323 0.41 8.85 15.02
N SER A 324 1.10 9.50 14.09
CA SER A 324 0.84 10.89 13.69
C SER A 324 1.23 11.07 12.23
N ILE A 325 0.65 12.08 11.56
CA ILE A 325 0.90 12.35 10.13
C ILE A 325 2.34 12.87 9.91
N GLU A 326 2.94 13.48 10.93
CA GLU A 326 4.31 13.98 10.97
C GLU A 326 5.35 12.88 10.78
N GLN A 327 5.04 11.64 11.16
CA GLN A 327 5.93 10.49 10.92
C GLN A 327 6.16 10.20 9.42
N LEU A 328 5.32 10.75 8.53
CA LEU A 328 5.51 10.68 7.08
C LEU A 328 6.42 11.79 6.54
N LEU A 329 6.78 12.80 7.35
CA LEU A 329 7.64 13.92 6.91
C LEU A 329 8.98 13.46 6.31
N PRO A 330 9.74 12.51 6.91
CA PRO A 330 11.00 12.07 6.32
C PRO A 330 10.85 11.53 4.90
N PHE A 331 9.75 10.80 4.63
CA PHE A 331 9.45 10.26 3.30
C PHE A 331 9.21 11.37 2.28
N PHE A 332 8.29 12.29 2.57
CA PHE A 332 8.03 13.41 1.66
C PHE A 332 9.25 14.33 1.50
N HIS A 333 10.03 14.51 2.56
CA HIS A 333 11.24 15.33 2.52
C HIS A 333 12.28 14.76 1.56
N VAL A 334 12.60 13.47 1.69
CA VAL A 334 13.59 12.80 0.83
C VAL A 334 13.14 12.81 -0.62
N LEU A 335 11.88 12.45 -0.90
CA LEU A 335 11.34 12.51 -2.25
C LEU A 335 11.36 13.95 -2.82
N SER A 336 11.09 14.97 -1.99
CA SER A 336 11.15 16.37 -2.43
C SER A 336 12.57 16.87 -2.73
N GLN A 337 13.60 16.25 -2.14
CA GLN A 337 15.00 16.66 -2.31
C GLN A 337 15.67 15.90 -3.44
N VAL A 338 15.57 14.58 -3.44
CA VAL A 338 16.22 13.68 -4.41
C VAL A 338 15.80 14.02 -5.83
N PHE A 339 14.52 14.31 -6.04
CA PHE A 339 13.98 14.60 -7.35
C PHE A 339 14.02 16.09 -7.72
N ASN A 340 14.48 16.97 -6.82
CA ASN A 340 14.63 18.39 -7.10
C ASN A 340 16.03 18.68 -7.65
N SER A 341 16.11 18.95 -8.95
CA SER A 341 17.33 19.18 -9.74
C SER A 341 18.28 20.26 -9.22
N LYS A 342 17.87 21.11 -8.27
CA LYS A 342 18.70 22.21 -7.74
C LYS A 342 19.69 21.79 -6.65
N VAL A 343 19.57 20.61 -6.06
CA VAL A 343 20.41 20.18 -4.90
C VAL A 343 21.56 19.26 -5.28
N THR A 344 21.44 18.50 -6.37
CA THR A 344 22.45 17.51 -6.82
C THR A 344 23.69 18.11 -7.47
N SER A 345 23.75 19.43 -7.68
CA SER A 345 24.90 20.10 -8.32
C SER A 345 26.04 20.50 -7.36
N ARG A 346 25.90 20.28 -6.03
CA ARG A 346 26.90 20.72 -5.04
C ARG A 346 27.66 19.63 -4.30
N SER A 347 27.36 18.35 -4.53
CA SER A 347 28.07 17.24 -3.91
C SER A 347 28.57 16.25 -4.96
N ILE A 348 29.86 16.40 -5.32
CA ILE A 348 30.73 15.38 -5.92
C ILE A 348 30.29 14.89 -7.32
N GLY A 349 30.84 15.55 -8.34
CA GLY A 349 31.54 14.88 -9.46
C GLY A 349 30.77 14.03 -10.49
N HIS A 350 29.47 13.82 -10.37
CA HIS A 350 28.69 13.13 -11.41
C HIS A 350 27.60 14.05 -11.98
N SER A 351 27.91 14.69 -13.09
CA SER A 351 26.96 15.43 -13.91
C SER A 351 25.90 14.48 -14.47
N GLY A 352 24.67 14.64 -13.98
CA GLY A 352 23.48 14.02 -14.54
C GLY A 352 22.39 13.96 -13.49
N SER A 353 21.21 14.51 -13.80
CA SER A 353 19.96 14.02 -13.23
C SER A 353 19.98 12.48 -13.26
N PRO A 354 19.33 11.75 -12.33
CA PRO A 354 19.20 10.30 -12.46
C PRO A 354 18.28 9.99 -13.65
N MET A 355 18.84 10.08 -14.85
CA MET A 355 18.31 9.51 -16.07
C MET A 355 18.34 8.00 -15.87
N LEU A 356 17.14 7.42 -15.80
CA LEU A 356 16.90 6.00 -15.82
C LEU A 356 17.34 5.49 -17.19
N TYR A 357 18.42 4.71 -17.22
CA TYR A 357 18.95 3.95 -18.37
C TYR A 357 19.42 4.78 -19.58
N PRO A 358 20.73 4.79 -19.91
CA PRO A 358 21.14 5.15 -21.27
C PRO A 358 20.64 4.06 -22.22
N ASN A 359 19.89 4.44 -23.24
CA ASN A 359 19.67 3.64 -24.44
C ASN A 359 21.03 3.40 -25.13
N SER A 360 21.78 2.42 -24.66
CA SER A 360 22.90 1.83 -25.38
C SER A 360 22.58 0.38 -25.64
N PHE A 361 22.34 0.04 -26.91
CA PHE A 361 22.22 -1.33 -27.40
C PHE A 361 23.32 -2.22 -26.78
N PRO A 362 22.98 -3.22 -25.94
CA PRO A 362 24.02 -4.00 -25.29
C PRO A 362 24.52 -5.09 -26.24
N ASN A 363 25.83 -5.11 -26.40
CA ASN A 363 26.55 -6.27 -26.92
C ASN A 363 26.30 -7.49 -26.00
N LYS A 364 26.10 -8.64 -26.63
CA LYS A 364 25.33 -9.79 -26.13
C LYS A 364 26.00 -10.61 -25.00
N ASP A 365 25.11 -11.12 -24.14
CA ASP A 365 25.13 -12.39 -23.39
C ASP A 365 25.83 -12.52 -22.01
N ILE A 366 26.88 -11.78 -21.63
CA ILE A 366 27.57 -12.04 -20.33
C ILE A 366 27.13 -11.13 -19.16
N LYS A 367 26.62 -9.92 -19.42
CA LYS A 367 26.15 -8.99 -18.35
C LYS A 367 24.71 -9.22 -17.87
N MET A 368 23.92 -9.96 -18.65
CA MET A 368 22.47 -10.05 -18.45
C MET A 368 22.09 -10.95 -17.25
N GLU A 369 22.92 -11.94 -16.92
CA GLU A 369 22.66 -12.90 -15.84
C GLU A 369 22.85 -12.28 -14.44
N ASN A 370 23.93 -11.51 -14.25
CA ASN A 370 24.18 -10.78 -13.01
C ASN A 370 23.14 -9.67 -12.76
N GLN A 371 22.68 -8.99 -13.81
CA GLN A 371 21.61 -7.99 -13.70
C GLN A 371 20.25 -8.62 -13.37
N LYS A 372 19.93 -9.78 -13.96
CA LYS A 372 18.71 -10.55 -13.60
C LYS A 372 18.75 -11.04 -12.16
N ALA A 373 19.89 -11.56 -11.69
CA ALA A 373 20.05 -12.01 -10.31
C ALA A 373 19.94 -10.85 -9.30
N PHE A 374 20.50 -9.67 -9.62
CA PHE A 374 20.35 -8.47 -8.79
C PHE A 374 18.90 -7.97 -8.76
N SER A 375 18.25 -7.88 -9.92
CA SER A 375 16.83 -7.50 -10.05
C SER A 375 15.91 -8.46 -9.28
N SER A 376 16.22 -9.76 -9.31
CA SER A 376 15.51 -10.78 -8.54
C SER A 376 15.65 -10.56 -7.02
N LYS A 377 16.85 -10.27 -6.51
CA LYS A 377 17.06 -9.96 -5.07
C LYS A 377 16.36 -8.68 -4.63
N VAL A 378 16.38 -7.64 -5.45
CA VAL A 378 15.67 -6.38 -5.16
C VAL A 378 14.16 -6.62 -5.11
N ARG A 379 13.61 -7.34 -6.09
CA ARG A 379 12.20 -7.73 -6.10
C ARG A 379 11.82 -8.56 -4.87
N GLN A 380 12.66 -9.51 -4.47
CA GLN A 380 12.44 -10.31 -3.27
C GLN A 380 12.31 -9.42 -2.01
N LYS A 381 13.22 -8.46 -1.81
CA LYS A 381 13.13 -7.52 -0.67
C LYS A 381 11.85 -6.69 -0.69
N ILE A 382 11.40 -6.28 -1.88
CA ILE A 382 10.12 -5.57 -2.04
C ILE A 382 8.96 -6.48 -1.61
N GLU A 383 8.94 -7.73 -2.06
CA GLU A 383 7.93 -8.71 -1.69
C GLU A 383 7.93 -8.98 -0.17
N GLU A 384 9.10 -9.16 0.45
CA GLU A 384 9.24 -9.31 1.92
C GLU A 384 8.70 -8.10 2.70
N MET A 385 8.75 -6.90 2.12
CA MET A 385 8.14 -5.71 2.73
C MET A 385 6.63 -5.73 2.61
N VAL A 386 6.10 -6.09 1.44
CA VAL A 386 4.65 -6.23 1.21
C VAL A 386 4.05 -7.35 2.06
N GLU A 387 4.80 -8.42 2.33
CA GLU A 387 4.42 -9.47 3.28
C GLU A 387 4.09 -8.92 4.67
N LYS A 388 4.90 -7.98 5.17
CA LYS A 388 4.71 -7.37 6.49
C LYS A 388 3.45 -6.51 6.54
N ASP A 389 3.00 -5.97 5.40
CA ASP A 389 1.78 -5.16 5.32
C ASP A 389 0.50 -5.98 5.48
N PHE A 390 0.59 -7.31 5.33
CA PHE A 390 -0.53 -8.19 5.66
C PHE A 390 -0.65 -8.46 7.15
N LEU A 391 0.41 -8.35 7.94
CA LEU A 391 0.40 -8.72 9.36
C LEU A 391 -0.41 -7.72 10.20
N GLU A 392 -1.12 -8.24 11.20
CA GLU A 392 -1.91 -7.44 12.15
C GLU A 392 -1.42 -7.71 13.55
N GLY A 393 -1.01 -6.67 14.30
CA GLY A 393 -0.62 -6.78 15.71
C GLY A 393 0.51 -7.79 15.96
N VAL A 394 1.74 -7.31 16.16
CA VAL A 394 2.80 -8.21 16.67
C VAL A 394 2.29 -8.79 17.98
N ILE A 395 2.25 -10.12 18.06
CA ILE A 395 1.98 -10.82 19.30
C ILE A 395 2.98 -10.28 20.32
N LYS A 396 2.51 -9.44 21.25
CA LYS A 396 3.39 -8.81 22.24
C LYS A 396 4.03 -9.94 23.04
N THR A 397 5.33 -10.13 22.86
CA THR A 397 6.17 -11.02 23.67
C THR A 397 6.19 -10.57 25.11
#